data_AF-A0A921BF79-F1
#
_entry.id   AF-A0A921BF79-F1
#
_cell.length_a   1.000
_cell.length_b   1.000
_cell.length_c   1.000
_cell.angle_alpha   90.00
_cell.angle_beta   90.00
_cell.angle_gamma   90.00
#
_symmetry.space_group_name_H-M   'P 1'
#
loop_
_entity.id
_entity.type
_entity.pdbx_description
1 polymer ?
#
loop_
_entity_poly.entity_id
_entity_poly.type
_entity_poly.pdbx_seq_one_letter_code
_entity_poly.pdbx_strand_id
1 'polypeptide(L)' 'MRIHRRDIQQQIFDLLGISEEESQQKFGFLMDAFRYGAPPHAGFAFGIDRLVACWSEKKIFEKL' A
#
# COMPACT_ATOMS: atom_id res chain seq x y z
N MET A 1 -4.75 0.31 -8.62
CA MET A 1 -5.57 -0.90 -8.37
C MET A 1 -4.89 -1.72 -7.30
N ARG A 2 -5.64 -2.30 -6.36
CA ARG A 2 -5.10 -3.14 -5.29
C ARG A 2 -5.53 -4.60 -5.46
N ILE A 3 -4.73 -5.51 -4.92
CA ILE A 3 -5.06 -6.93 -4.81
C ILE A 3 -6.15 -7.06 -3.74
N HIS A 4 -7.24 -7.75 -4.07
CA HIS A 4 -8.37 -8.00 -3.18
C HIS A 4 -8.63 -9.51 -2.98
N ARG A 5 -7.72 -10.34 -3.50
CA ARG A 5 -7.77 -11.81 -3.50
C ARG A 5 -6.63 -12.36 -2.66
N ARG A 6 -6.95 -13.20 -1.69
CA ARG A 6 -5.99 -13.75 -0.73
C ARG A 6 -4.92 -14.62 -1.38
N ASP A 7 -5.31 -15.46 -2.34
CA ASP A 7 -4.39 -16.35 -3.06
C ASP A 7 -3.35 -15.57 -3.88
N ILE A 8 -3.79 -14.51 -4.56
CA ILE A 8 -2.88 -13.63 -5.31
C ILE A 8 -1.95 -12.87 -4.35
N GLN A 9 -2.47 -12.37 -3.22
CA GLN A 9 -1.64 -11.67 -2.23
C GLN A 9 -0.60 -12.61 -1.60
N GLN A 10 -0.96 -13.88 -1.36
CA GLN A 10 -0.03 -14.90 -0.85
C GLN A 10 1.11 -15.18 -1.82
N GLN A 11 0.81 -15.33 -3.12
CA GLN A 11 1.85 -15.49 -4.14
C GLN A 11 2.87 -14.33 -4.15
N ILE A 12 2.39 -13.10 -3.93
CA ILE A 12 3.28 -11.93 -3.81
C ILE A 12 4.15 -12.01 -2.56
N PHE A 13 3.61 -12.47 -1.42
CA PHE A 13 4.40 -12.67 -0.20
C PHE A 13 5.49 -13.73 -0.41
N ASP A 14 5.15 -14.85 -1.05
CA ASP A 14 6.11 -15.92 -1.35
C ASP A 14 7.24 -15.40 -2.27
N LEU A 15 6.91 -14.59 -3.29
CA LEU A 15 7.90 -13.96 -4.17
C LEU A 15 8.81 -12.95 -3.45
N LEU A 16 8.30 -12.30 -2.41
CA LEU A 16 9.07 -11.37 -1.58
C LEU A 16 9.85 -12.09 -0.46
N GLY A 17 9.73 -13.42 -0.35
CA GLY A 17 10.37 -14.21 0.69
C GLY A 17 9.77 -14.03 2.08
N ILE A 18 8.53 -13.54 2.16
CA ILE A 18 7.80 -13.36 3.42
C ILE A 18 7.13 -14.69 3.76
N SER A 19 7.47 -15.28 4.91
CA SER A 19 6.87 -16.54 5.34
C SER A 19 5.39 -16.38 5.68
N GLU A 20 4.62 -17.47 5.66
CA GLU A 20 3.20 -17.44 6.03
C GLU A 20 3.01 -16.90 7.45
N GLU A 21 3.87 -17.33 8.38
CA GLU A 21 3.85 -16.91 9.78
C GLU A 21 4.12 -15.41 9.93
N GLU A 22 5.11 -14.88 9.21
CA GLU A 22 5.42 -13.44 9.19
C GLU A 22 4.28 -12.64 8.53
N SER A 23 3.73 -13.15 7.42
CA SER A 23 2.62 -12.51 6.71
C SER A 23 1.37 -12.42 7.59
N GLN A 24 1.10 -13.46 8.39
CA GLN A 24 -0.04 -13.50 9.29
C GLN A 24 0.17 -12.57 10.50
N GLN A 25 1.38 -12.50 11.05
CA GLN A 25 1.71 -11.58 12.13
C GLN A 25 1.60 -10.10 11.71
N LYS A 26 2.07 -9.75 10.51
CA LYS A 26 2.11 -8.35 10.04
C LYS A 26 0.85 -7.92 9.30
N PHE A 27 0.22 -8.82 8.56
CA PHE A 27 -0.88 -8.51 7.62
C PHE A 27 -2.11 -9.40 7.81
N GLY A 28 -2.19 -10.22 8.85
CA GLY A 28 -3.30 -11.15 9.08
C GLY A 28 -4.67 -10.48 9.07
N PHE A 29 -4.79 -9.28 9.67
CA PHE A 29 -6.03 -8.50 9.67
C PHE A 29 -6.54 -8.18 8.25
N LEU A 30 -5.62 -7.88 7.32
CA LEU A 30 -5.94 -7.56 5.94
C LEU A 30 -6.27 -8.83 5.15
N MET A 31 -5.51 -9.89 5.38
CA MET A 31 -5.71 -11.19 4.73
C MET A 31 -7.05 -11.83 5.11
N ASP A 32 -7.47 -11.66 6.36
CA ASP A 32 -8.79 -12.11 6.81
C ASP A 32 -9.92 -11.25 6.25
N ALA A 33 -9.72 -9.94 6.09
CA ALA A 33 -10.70 -9.07 5.44
C ALA A 33 -11.02 -9.49 3.99
N PHE A 34 -10.04 -10.02 3.25
CA PHE A 34 -10.28 -10.54 1.90
C PHE A 34 -11.25 -11.73 1.87
N ARG A 35 -11.37 -12.50 2.96
CA ARG A 35 -12.32 -13.63 3.04
C ARG A 35 -13.78 -13.18 3.06
N TYR A 36 -14.05 -11.95 3.49
CA TYR A 36 -15.39 -11.39 3.57
C TYR A 36 -15.82 -10.66 2.30
N GLY A 37 -15.06 -10.78 1.20
CA GLY A 37 -15.42 -10.21 -0.09
C GLY A 37 -14.99 -8.75 -0.26
N ALA A 38 -13.71 -8.46 0.00
CA ALA A 38 -13.15 -7.14 -0.31
C ALA A 38 -13.34 -6.81 -1.81
N PRO A 39 -13.97 -5.68 -2.17
CA PRO A 39 -14.24 -5.35 -3.56
C PRO A 39 -12.96 -4.93 -4.30
N PRO A 40 -12.97 -4.93 -5.64
CA PRO A 40 -11.93 -4.26 -6.42
C PRO A 40 -11.84 -2.79 -6.02
N HIS A 41 -10.67 -2.37 -5.53
CA HIS A 41 -10.47 -1.02 -5.02
C HIS A 41 -9.15 -0.42 -5.53
N ALA A 42 -9.14 0.90 -5.60
CA ALA A 42 -7.96 1.69 -5.93
C ALA A 42 -8.01 3.00 -5.15
N GLY A 43 -6.84 3.55 -4.87
CA GLY A 43 -6.71 4.88 -4.28
C GLY A 43 -5.50 5.56 -4.87
N PHE A 44 -5.46 6.88 -4.74
CA PHE A 44 -4.29 7.70 -5.02
C PHE A 44 -4.04 8.57 -3.79
N ALA A 45 -2.80 9.00 -3.61
CA ALA A 45 -2.43 9.94 -2.56
C ALA A 45 -1.59 11.06 -3.17
N PHE A 46 -1.89 12.29 -2.78
CA PHE A 46 -1.11 13.45 -3.18
C PHE A 46 -0.12 13.82 -2.07
N GLY A 47 1.14 14.04 -2.44
CA GLY A 47 2.09 14.73 -1.57
C GLY A 47 1.76 16.21 -1.56
N ILE A 48 0.94 16.65 -0.60
CA ILE A 48 0.41 18.03 -0.55
C ILE A 48 1.56 19.05 -0.49
N ASP A 49 2.60 18.80 0.31
CA ASP A 49 3.77 19.69 0.40
C ASP A 49 4.43 19.89 -0.97
N ARG A 50 4.54 18.80 -1.76
CA ARG A 50 5.09 18.86 -3.12
C ARG A 50 4.17 19.56 -4.09
N LEU A 51 2.86 19.31 -4.03
CA LEU A 51 1.90 20.00 -4.87
C LEU A 51 1.94 21.51 -4.62
N VAL A 52 1.92 21.94 -3.37
CA VAL A 52 1.98 23.36 -2.99
C VAL A 52 3.31 24.00 -3.41
N ALA A 53 4.43 23.30 -3.22
CA ALA A 53 5.73 23.77 -3.68
C ALA A 53 5.79 23.95 -5.20
N CYS A 54 5.29 22.98 -5.98
CA CYS A 54 5.17 23.11 -7.43
C CYS A 54 4.27 24.27 -7.85
N TRP A 55 3.15 24.48 -7.15
CA TRP A 55 2.20 25.54 -7.49
C TRP A 55 2.72 26.94 -7.15
N SER A 56 3.58 27.04 -6.14
CA SER A 56 4.20 28.30 -5.71
C SER A 56 5.59 28.55 -6.30
N GLU A 57 6.07 27.67 -7.19
CA GLU A 57 7.43 27.69 -7.76
C GLU A 57 8.55 27.68 -6.70
N LYS A 58 8.24 27.16 -5.50
CA LYS A 58 9.19 27.07 -4.38
C LYS A 58 9.78 25.67 -4.28
N LYS A 59 10.99 25.58 -3.72
CA LYS A 59 11.57 24.30 -3.32
C LYS A 59 10.99 23.90 -1.96
N ILE A 60 10.60 22.62 -1.81
CA ILE A 60 10.11 22.08 -0.52
C ILE A 60 11.17 22.26 0.59
N PHE A 61 12.43 22.07 0.22
CA PHE A 61 13.57 22.19 1.13
C PHE A 61 14.41 23.38 0.67
N GLU A 62 14.14 24.56 1.23
CA GLU A 62 15.01 25.72 1.10
C GLU A 62 15.87 25.81 2.37
N LYS A 63 17.17 25.51 2.23
CA LYS A 63 18.29 25.69 3.18
C LYS A 63 18.07 25.28 4.65
N LEU A 64 18.64 24.14 5.01
CA LEU A 64 19.65 24.14 6.09
C LEU A 64 20.97 24.60 5.47
#